data_AF-A0A6A7K8Q4-F1
#
_entry.id   AF-A0A6A7K8Q4-F1
#
_cell.length_a   1.000
_cell.length_b   1.000
_cell.length_c   1.000
_cell.angle_alpha   90.00
_cell.angle_beta   90.00
_cell.angle_gamma   90.00
#
_symmetry.space_group_name_H-M   'P 1'
#
loop_
_entity.id
_entity.type
_entity.pdbx_description
1 polymer ?
#
loop_
_entity_poly.entity_id
_entity_poly.type
_entity_poly.pdbx_seq_one_letter_code
_entity_poly.pdbx_strand_id
1 'polypeptide(L)'
;MLILLEKIRKVNKVLQLSGNDSQTFSRLSDILSEVMECNVYIADKDGKLLGHSFTKTFTCELNISTLEAEGTMFPESFTNIINLYAETLSNKKEIDPLCVYDSTIRCPFDGNRYSTYVPINAGGERLGTLVLSKFKNSFLTEDLVVAEVSATVVGMEMMRIKNRDLEQESRHKNVVQMAISTLSYSELEAMGHIFKELNGTEGMLVASKIADRVGITRSVIVNALRKLESAGVIQTRSLGMKGTFIKILNNQLIQTLDKALN
;
A
#
# COMPACT_ATOMS: atom_id res chain seq x y z
N MET A 1 -19.31 -17.05 -25.35
CA MET A 1 -19.06 -15.60 -25.32
C MET A 1 -20.10 -14.97 -24.41
N LEU A 2 -19.68 -14.30 -23.33
CA LEU A 2 -20.59 -13.62 -22.41
C LEU A 2 -21.10 -12.34 -23.06
N ILE A 3 -22.38 -12.01 -22.84
CA ILE A 3 -22.91 -10.70 -23.26
C ILE A 3 -22.33 -9.60 -22.35
N LEU A 4 -22.22 -8.36 -22.85
CA LEU A 4 -21.65 -7.23 -22.12
C LEU A 4 -22.21 -7.07 -20.69
N LEU A 5 -23.52 -7.27 -20.51
CA LEU A 5 -24.16 -7.21 -19.19
C LEU A 5 -23.61 -8.26 -18.20
N GLU A 6 -23.33 -9.47 -18.66
CA GLU A 6 -22.75 -10.53 -17.84
C GLU A 6 -21.29 -10.23 -17.48
N LYS A 7 -20.54 -9.66 -18.43
CA LYS A 7 -19.17 -9.17 -18.20
C LYS A 7 -19.15 -8.15 -17.06
N ILE A 8 -20.01 -7.13 -17.14
CA ILE A 8 -20.14 -6.08 -16.11
C ILE A 8 -20.58 -6.67 -14.77
N ARG A 9 -21.56 -7.59 -14.76
CA ARG A 9 -22.01 -8.26 -13.52
C ARG A 9 -20.89 -9.04 -12.84
N LYS A 10 -20.03 -9.74 -13.61
CA LYS A 10 -18.86 -10.44 -13.06
C LYS A 10 -17.89 -9.47 -12.39
N VAL A 11 -17.55 -8.35 -13.05
CA VAL A 11 -16.67 -7.32 -12.49
C VAL A 11 -17.26 -6.75 -11.19
N ASN A 12 -18.55 -6.38 -11.19
CA ASN A 12 -19.22 -5.81 -10.01
C ASN A 12 -19.31 -6.79 -8.83
N LYS A 13 -19.38 -8.10 -9.10
CA LYS A 13 -19.42 -9.11 -8.02
C LYS A 13 -18.14 -9.10 -7.20
N VAL A 14 -17.00 -8.71 -7.77
CA VAL A 14 -15.73 -8.64 -7.03
C VAL A 14 -15.76 -7.59 -5.94
N LEU A 15 -16.41 -6.45 -6.20
CA LEU A 15 -16.63 -5.42 -5.19
C LEU A 15 -17.51 -5.87 -4.00
N GLN A 16 -18.33 -6.91 -4.21
CA GLN A 16 -19.18 -7.45 -3.16
C GLN A 16 -18.47 -8.49 -2.29
N LEU A 17 -17.27 -8.93 -2.69
CA LEU A 17 -16.49 -9.93 -1.97
C LEU A 17 -15.55 -9.24 -1.00
N SER A 18 -15.86 -9.33 0.30
CA SER A 18 -14.95 -8.89 1.36
C SER A 18 -13.65 -9.71 1.34
N GLY A 19 -12.49 -9.05 1.27
CA GLY A 19 -11.18 -9.69 1.23
C GLY A 19 -10.06 -8.76 1.72
N ASN A 20 -8.87 -9.32 1.92
CA ASN A 20 -7.66 -8.53 2.16
C ASN A 20 -7.26 -7.79 0.88
N ASP A 21 -6.71 -6.59 0.97
CA ASP A 21 -6.52 -5.69 -0.17
C ASP A 21 -5.64 -6.28 -1.27
N SER A 22 -4.57 -7.00 -0.90
CA SER A 22 -3.69 -7.68 -1.85
C SER A 22 -4.41 -8.77 -2.66
N GLN A 23 -5.42 -9.40 -2.07
CA GLN A 23 -6.24 -10.38 -2.76
C GLN A 23 -7.30 -9.72 -3.65
N THR A 24 -7.70 -8.48 -3.35
CA THR A 24 -8.73 -7.78 -4.16
C THR A 24 -8.24 -7.51 -5.57
N PHE A 25 -7.06 -6.91 -5.75
CA PHE A 25 -6.53 -6.59 -7.08
C PHE A 25 -6.13 -7.83 -7.88
N SER A 26 -5.61 -8.87 -7.22
CA SER A 26 -5.35 -10.17 -7.85
C SER A 26 -6.63 -10.79 -8.41
N ARG A 27 -7.69 -10.89 -7.60
CA ARG A 27 -9.01 -11.42 -8.04
C ARG A 27 -9.65 -10.58 -9.15
N LEU A 28 -9.55 -9.26 -9.07
CA LEU A 28 -10.01 -8.37 -10.13
C LEU A 28 -9.26 -8.66 -11.43
N SER A 29 -7.94 -8.78 -11.36
CA SER A 29 -7.11 -9.07 -12.54
C SER A 29 -7.49 -10.40 -13.19
N ASP A 30 -7.74 -11.44 -12.39
CA ASP A 30 -8.17 -12.76 -12.89
C ASP A 30 -9.50 -12.71 -13.63
N ILE A 31 -10.48 -12.01 -13.05
CA ILE A 31 -11.80 -11.88 -13.66
C ILE A 31 -11.74 -11.05 -14.94
N LEU A 32 -10.94 -9.99 -14.96
CA LEU A 32 -10.73 -9.18 -16.16
C LEU A 32 -10.02 -9.97 -17.26
N SER A 33 -9.03 -10.77 -16.90
CA SER A 33 -8.32 -11.67 -17.83
C SER A 33 -9.28 -12.69 -18.44
N GLU A 34 -10.14 -13.32 -17.62
CA GLU A 34 -11.15 -14.26 -18.09
C GLU A 34 -12.21 -13.61 -19.00
N VAL A 35 -12.72 -12.44 -18.61
CA VAL A 35 -13.86 -11.78 -19.25
C VAL A 35 -13.47 -11.11 -20.59
N MET A 36 -12.24 -10.60 -20.69
CA MET A 36 -11.73 -9.92 -21.88
C MET A 36 -10.75 -10.78 -22.70
N GLU A 37 -10.40 -11.98 -22.22
CA GLU A 37 -9.42 -12.88 -22.83
C GLU A 37 -8.10 -12.16 -23.14
N CYS A 38 -7.56 -11.45 -22.14
CA CYS A 38 -6.38 -10.62 -22.29
C CYS A 38 -5.49 -10.66 -21.04
N ASN A 39 -4.23 -10.27 -21.19
CA ASN A 39 -3.34 -10.06 -20.05
C ASN A 39 -3.68 -8.72 -19.39
N VAL A 40 -3.73 -8.71 -18.07
CA VAL A 40 -4.17 -7.60 -17.24
C VAL A 40 -3.07 -7.23 -16.26
N TYR A 41 -2.82 -5.93 -16.12
CA TYR A 41 -1.95 -5.38 -15.09
C TYR A 41 -2.61 -4.15 -14.46
N ILE A 42 -2.62 -4.11 -13.13
CA ILE A 42 -3.07 -2.96 -12.35
C ILE A 42 -1.83 -2.38 -11.69
N ALA A 43 -1.39 -1.22 -12.16
CA ALA A 43 -0.25 -0.50 -11.61
C ALA A 43 -0.69 0.78 -10.91
N ASP A 44 -0.04 1.15 -9.81
CA ASP A 44 -0.15 2.51 -9.27
C ASP A 44 0.66 3.52 -10.11
N LYS A 45 0.60 4.80 -9.74
CA LYS A 45 1.30 5.88 -10.44
C LYS A 45 2.82 5.75 -10.45
N ASP A 46 3.38 5.02 -9.48
CA ASP A 46 4.82 4.80 -9.35
C ASP A 46 5.26 3.54 -10.11
N GLY A 47 4.31 2.82 -10.72
CA GLY A 47 4.55 1.63 -11.52
C GLY A 47 4.49 0.33 -10.72
N LYS A 48 4.22 0.39 -9.42
CA LYS A 48 4.10 -0.80 -8.58
C LYS A 48 2.86 -1.58 -8.98
N LEU A 49 3.04 -2.88 -9.19
CA LEU A 49 1.96 -3.76 -9.58
C LEU A 49 1.16 -4.19 -8.35
N LEU A 50 -0.11 -3.81 -8.35
CA LEU A 50 -1.08 -4.14 -7.31
C LEU A 50 -1.77 -5.48 -7.61
N GLY A 51 -1.93 -5.80 -8.90
CA GLY A 51 -2.49 -7.04 -9.37
C GLY A 51 -2.13 -7.28 -10.83
N HIS A 52 -2.04 -8.55 -11.21
CA HIS A 52 -1.85 -8.96 -12.60
C HIS A 52 -2.52 -10.32 -12.84
N SER A 53 -2.84 -10.61 -14.09
CA SER A 53 -3.30 -11.92 -14.51
C SER A 53 -3.05 -12.10 -16.00
N PHE A 54 -2.79 -13.32 -16.42
CA PHE A 54 -2.50 -13.63 -17.81
C PHE A 54 -3.55 -14.56 -18.41
N THR A 55 -3.66 -14.52 -19.73
CA THR A 55 -4.39 -15.55 -20.45
C THR A 55 -3.71 -16.91 -20.25
N LYS A 56 -4.48 -18.01 -20.26
CA LYS A 56 -3.95 -19.37 -20.11
C LYS A 56 -2.89 -19.74 -21.16
N THR A 57 -2.93 -19.06 -22.31
CA THR A 57 -1.99 -19.24 -23.42
C THR A 57 -0.74 -18.38 -23.29
N PHE A 58 -0.60 -17.60 -22.20
CA PHE A 58 0.56 -16.75 -21.97
C PHE A 58 1.77 -17.56 -21.46
N THR A 59 2.91 -17.51 -22.15
CA THR A 59 4.06 -18.40 -21.95
C THR A 59 5.39 -17.64 -21.84
N CYS A 60 5.37 -16.34 -21.53
CA CYS A 60 6.60 -15.57 -21.41
C CYS A 60 7.23 -15.75 -20.03
N GLU A 61 8.20 -16.66 -19.91
CA GLU A 61 8.88 -17.00 -18.65
C GLU A 61 9.58 -15.80 -18.00
N LEU A 62 10.23 -14.95 -18.77
CA LEU A 62 10.87 -13.72 -18.24
C LEU A 62 9.82 -12.82 -17.59
N ASN A 63 8.68 -12.64 -18.23
CA ASN A 63 7.63 -11.76 -17.72
C ASN A 63 7.00 -12.38 -16.47
N ILE A 64 6.68 -13.68 -16.50
CA ILE A 64 6.14 -14.41 -15.34
C ILE A 64 7.11 -14.36 -14.16
N SER A 65 8.38 -14.73 -14.35
CA SER A 65 9.38 -14.74 -13.28
C SER A 65 9.67 -13.34 -12.70
N THR A 66 9.66 -12.31 -13.54
CA THR A 66 9.79 -10.91 -13.07
C THR A 66 8.60 -10.51 -12.20
N LEU A 67 7.39 -10.97 -12.55
CA LEU A 67 6.12 -10.61 -11.91
C LEU A 67 5.77 -11.44 -10.67
N GLU A 68 6.36 -12.63 -10.54
CA GLU A 68 6.26 -13.49 -9.36
C GLU A 68 7.27 -13.11 -8.26
N ALA A 69 8.27 -12.27 -8.57
CA ALA A 69 9.18 -11.73 -7.58
C ALA A 69 8.47 -10.76 -6.63
N GLU A 70 8.81 -10.76 -5.34
CA GLU A 70 8.25 -9.77 -4.41
C GLU A 70 8.67 -8.35 -4.79
N GLY A 71 7.70 -7.42 -4.84
CA GLY A 71 7.95 -6.01 -5.11
C GLY A 71 8.05 -5.63 -6.58
N THR A 72 7.47 -6.41 -7.51
CA THR A 72 7.55 -6.09 -8.94
C THR A 72 6.92 -4.75 -9.29
N MET A 73 7.62 -4.00 -10.13
CA MET A 73 7.21 -2.73 -10.67
C MET A 73 7.43 -2.74 -12.17
N PHE A 74 6.61 -1.99 -12.92
CA PHE A 74 6.97 -1.64 -14.28
C PHE A 74 8.26 -0.79 -14.30
N PRO A 75 9.07 -0.89 -15.37
CA PRO A 75 10.22 -0.02 -15.55
C PRO A 75 9.78 1.45 -15.57
N GLU A 76 10.57 2.31 -14.92
CA GLU A 76 10.26 3.73 -14.78
C GLU A 76 9.97 4.42 -16.13
N SER A 77 10.73 4.07 -17.17
CA SER A 77 10.52 4.58 -18.53
C SER A 77 9.13 4.25 -19.07
N PHE A 78 8.63 3.04 -18.81
CA PHE A 78 7.30 2.61 -19.23
C PHE A 78 6.21 3.28 -18.39
N THR A 79 6.39 3.33 -17.06
CA THR A 79 5.49 4.01 -16.12
C THR A 79 5.29 5.48 -16.50
N ASN A 80 6.38 6.20 -16.79
CA ASN A 80 6.32 7.59 -17.21
C ASN A 80 5.52 7.77 -18.50
N ILE A 81 5.68 6.88 -19.49
CA ILE A 81 4.94 6.94 -20.75
C ILE A 81 3.44 6.72 -20.52
N ILE A 82 3.04 5.68 -19.78
CA ILE A 82 1.63 5.35 -19.60
C ILE A 82 0.89 6.37 -18.72
N ASN A 83 1.60 7.09 -17.87
CA ASN A 83 1.06 8.17 -17.04
C ASN A 83 0.74 9.44 -17.86
N LEU A 84 1.31 9.62 -19.06
CA LEU A 84 1.00 10.77 -19.93
C LEU A 84 -0.40 10.68 -20.55
N TYR A 85 -0.98 9.49 -20.63
CA TYR A 85 -2.32 9.32 -21.23
C TYR A 85 -3.39 9.78 -20.25
N ALA A 86 -4.01 10.94 -20.52
CA ALA A 86 -5.12 11.47 -19.72
C ALA A 86 -6.44 10.73 -19.96
N GLU A 87 -6.60 10.15 -21.16
CA GLU A 87 -7.76 9.37 -21.59
C GLU A 87 -7.32 7.96 -22.01
N THR A 88 -8.29 7.06 -22.19
CA THR A 88 -8.05 5.69 -22.64
C THR A 88 -7.34 5.68 -23.99
N LEU A 89 -6.10 5.20 -24.02
CA LEU A 89 -5.43 4.87 -25.28
C LEU A 89 -5.76 3.43 -25.65
N SER A 90 -6.72 3.25 -26.55
CA SER A 90 -7.15 1.92 -27.01
C SER A 90 -6.31 1.40 -28.18
N ASN A 91 -6.10 0.08 -28.20
CA ASN A 91 -5.56 -0.63 -29.38
C ASN A 91 -4.24 -0.10 -29.94
N LYS A 92 -3.31 0.34 -29.08
CA LYS A 92 -1.93 0.62 -29.49
C LYS A 92 -1.34 -0.65 -30.07
N LYS A 93 -1.16 -0.65 -31.38
CA LYS A 93 -0.65 -1.79 -32.15
C LYS A 93 0.87 -1.75 -32.16
N GLU A 94 1.48 -2.86 -31.80
CA GLU A 94 2.92 -3.08 -31.92
C GLU A 94 3.18 -4.27 -32.84
N ILE A 95 3.98 -4.01 -33.88
CA ILE A 95 4.49 -5.01 -34.82
C ILE A 95 5.85 -5.42 -34.26
N ASP A 96 6.07 -6.72 -34.05
CA ASP A 96 7.27 -7.29 -33.40
C ASP A 96 7.58 -6.67 -32.01
N PRO A 97 6.65 -6.79 -31.04
CA PRO A 97 6.77 -6.13 -29.75
C PRO A 97 8.00 -6.61 -28.97
N LEU A 98 8.69 -5.66 -28.34
CA LEU A 98 9.78 -5.94 -27.41
C LEU A 98 9.22 -6.19 -26.00
N CYS A 99 9.99 -6.89 -25.17
CA CYS A 99 9.68 -7.04 -23.76
C CYS A 99 9.77 -5.67 -23.08
N VAL A 100 8.80 -5.38 -22.21
CA VAL A 100 8.77 -4.12 -21.46
C VAL A 100 9.94 -4.06 -20.47
N TYR A 101 10.33 -5.19 -19.89
CA TYR A 101 11.42 -5.29 -18.90
C TYR A 101 12.81 -5.38 -19.52
N ASP A 102 12.92 -5.86 -20.76
CA ASP A 102 14.19 -5.96 -21.48
C ASP A 102 13.99 -5.70 -22.98
N SER A 103 14.39 -4.52 -23.43
CA SER A 103 14.26 -4.11 -24.84
C SER A 103 15.10 -4.94 -25.81
N THR A 104 16.04 -5.77 -25.34
CA THR A 104 16.83 -6.67 -26.20
C THR A 104 16.07 -7.96 -26.53
N ILE A 105 15.02 -8.26 -25.76
CA ILE A 105 14.26 -9.50 -25.87
C ILE A 105 12.97 -9.25 -26.65
N ARG A 106 12.76 -10.03 -27.72
CA ARG A 106 11.50 -10.03 -28.47
C ARG A 106 10.42 -10.76 -27.69
N CYS A 107 9.18 -10.28 -27.78
CA CYS A 107 8.05 -10.99 -27.23
C CYS A 107 7.91 -12.36 -27.93
N PRO A 108 7.74 -13.47 -27.19
CA PRO A 108 7.66 -14.81 -27.77
C PRO A 108 6.34 -15.09 -28.51
N PHE A 109 5.41 -14.13 -28.52
CA PHE A 109 4.09 -14.30 -29.13
C PHE A 109 4.09 -13.91 -30.60
N ASP A 110 3.60 -14.83 -31.44
CA ASP A 110 3.38 -14.55 -32.86
C ASP A 110 2.19 -13.60 -33.09
N GLY A 111 2.46 -12.57 -33.89
CA GLY A 111 1.48 -11.60 -34.35
C GLY A 111 1.55 -10.25 -33.65
N ASN A 112 0.62 -9.37 -34.00
CA ASN A 112 0.59 -8.02 -33.44
C ASN A 112 0.09 -8.05 -31.99
N ARG A 113 0.77 -7.30 -31.12
CA ARG A 113 0.28 -6.98 -29.78
C ARG A 113 -0.63 -5.76 -29.87
N TYR A 114 -1.82 -5.88 -29.30
CA TYR A 114 -2.72 -4.76 -29.07
C TYR A 114 -2.71 -4.46 -27.58
N SER A 115 -2.29 -3.25 -27.23
CA SER A 115 -2.26 -2.73 -25.86
C SER A 115 -3.31 -1.66 -25.68
N THR A 116 -4.04 -1.71 -24.57
CA THR A 116 -4.96 -0.66 -24.15
C THR A 116 -4.54 -0.16 -22.77
N TYR A 117 -4.41 1.16 -22.64
CA TYR A 117 -4.03 1.82 -21.39
C TYR A 117 -5.20 2.64 -20.90
N VAL A 118 -5.77 2.26 -19.76
CA VAL A 118 -6.91 2.95 -19.16
C VAL A 118 -6.45 3.67 -17.88
N PRO A 119 -6.53 5.01 -17.84
CA PRO A 119 -6.29 5.78 -16.63
C PRO A 119 -7.18 5.34 -15.46
N ILE A 120 -6.58 5.09 -14.30
CA ILE A 120 -7.33 4.88 -13.06
C ILE A 120 -7.38 6.21 -12.31
N ASN A 121 -8.52 6.89 -12.37
CA ASN A 121 -8.76 8.16 -11.70
C ASN A 121 -9.83 8.00 -10.62
N ALA A 122 -9.62 8.56 -9.43
CA ALA A 122 -10.65 8.67 -8.42
C ALA A 122 -10.42 9.89 -7.51
N GLY A 123 -11.50 10.51 -7.04
CA GLY A 123 -11.45 11.72 -6.21
C GLY A 123 -10.71 12.91 -6.83
N GLY A 124 -10.66 12.99 -8.17
CA GLY A 124 -9.96 14.04 -8.90
C GLY A 124 -8.44 13.83 -9.03
N GLU A 125 -7.90 12.71 -8.58
CA GLU A 125 -6.48 12.36 -8.69
C GLU A 125 -6.28 11.14 -9.62
N ARG A 126 -5.16 11.12 -10.35
CA ARG A 126 -4.66 9.93 -11.05
C ARG A 126 -4.00 8.98 -10.05
N LEU A 127 -4.56 7.79 -9.89
CA LEU A 127 -4.09 6.80 -8.93
C LEU A 127 -3.17 5.76 -9.56
N GLY A 128 -3.35 5.46 -10.85
CA GLY A 128 -2.59 4.42 -11.52
C GLY A 128 -3.06 4.16 -12.94
N THR A 129 -2.67 3.03 -13.51
CA THR A 129 -3.04 2.64 -14.88
C THR A 129 -3.44 1.17 -14.93
N LEU A 130 -4.59 0.90 -15.56
CA LEU A 130 -4.98 -0.44 -15.97
C LEU A 130 -4.41 -0.69 -17.37
N VAL A 131 -3.49 -1.65 -17.46
CA VAL A 131 -2.84 -2.05 -18.72
C VAL A 131 -3.43 -3.36 -19.17
N LEU A 132 -3.97 -3.38 -20.38
CA LEU A 132 -4.53 -4.57 -21.01
C LEU A 132 -3.72 -4.89 -22.26
N SER A 133 -3.40 -6.16 -22.48
CA SER A 133 -2.73 -6.58 -23.71
C SER A 133 -3.21 -7.93 -24.20
N LYS A 134 -3.46 -8.06 -25.50
CA LYS A 134 -3.73 -9.34 -26.16
C LYS A 134 -3.09 -9.38 -27.53
N PHE A 135 -3.01 -10.58 -28.09
CA PHE A 135 -2.37 -10.83 -29.38
C PHE A 135 -3.41 -11.14 -30.45
N LYS A 136 -3.07 -10.85 -31.71
CA LYS A 136 -3.86 -11.14 -32.94
C LYS A 136 -5.12 -10.29 -33.12
N ASN A 137 -5.93 -10.08 -32.08
CA ASN A 137 -7.20 -9.35 -32.16
C ASN A 137 -7.16 -8.04 -31.38
N SER A 138 -7.84 -7.01 -31.90
CA SER A 138 -8.05 -5.74 -31.20
C SER A 138 -9.12 -5.85 -30.10
N PHE A 139 -9.13 -4.90 -29.18
CA PHE A 139 -10.21 -4.65 -28.23
C PHE A 139 -11.40 -4.01 -28.95
N LEU A 140 -12.58 -4.59 -28.74
CA LEU A 140 -13.83 -4.06 -29.25
C LEU A 140 -14.40 -3.00 -28.29
N THR A 141 -15.38 -2.22 -28.74
CA THR A 141 -16.06 -1.22 -27.90
C THR A 141 -16.59 -1.83 -26.60
N GLU A 142 -17.16 -3.04 -26.66
CA GLU A 142 -17.63 -3.75 -25.46
C GLU A 142 -16.50 -4.05 -24.47
N ASP A 143 -15.30 -4.38 -24.96
CA ASP A 143 -14.13 -4.61 -24.11
C ASP A 143 -13.68 -3.29 -23.47
N LEU A 144 -13.71 -2.18 -24.21
CA LEU A 144 -13.37 -0.85 -23.69
C LEU A 144 -14.35 -0.39 -22.61
N VAL A 145 -15.66 -0.64 -22.79
CA VAL A 145 -16.66 -0.35 -21.76
C VAL A 145 -16.37 -1.14 -20.48
N VAL A 146 -16.05 -2.43 -20.60
CA VAL A 146 -15.67 -3.24 -19.43
C VAL A 146 -14.39 -2.68 -18.79
N ALA A 147 -13.38 -2.32 -19.59
CA ALA A 147 -12.11 -1.78 -19.10
C ALA A 147 -12.28 -0.47 -18.33
N GLU A 148 -13.09 0.48 -18.81
CA GLU A 148 -13.31 1.77 -18.13
C GLU A 148 -14.15 1.63 -16.86
N VAL A 149 -15.20 0.80 -16.89
CA VAL A 149 -15.96 0.46 -15.67
C VAL A 149 -15.02 -0.18 -14.64
N SER A 150 -14.14 -1.08 -15.09
CA SER A 150 -13.18 -1.75 -14.22
C SER A 150 -12.12 -0.81 -13.66
N ALA A 151 -11.62 0.14 -14.45
CA ALA A 151 -10.70 1.17 -13.97
C ALA A 151 -11.35 2.04 -12.89
N THR A 152 -12.63 2.39 -13.04
CA THR A 152 -13.39 3.12 -12.02
C THR A 152 -13.51 2.31 -10.73
N VAL A 153 -13.87 1.03 -10.85
CA VAL A 153 -13.98 0.08 -9.73
C VAL A 153 -12.65 -0.06 -8.98
N VAL A 154 -11.54 -0.22 -9.72
CA VAL A 154 -10.19 -0.30 -9.16
C VAL A 154 -9.83 1.01 -8.45
N GLY A 155 -10.14 2.17 -9.05
CA GLY A 155 -9.88 3.47 -8.44
C GLY A 155 -10.62 3.68 -7.12
N MET A 156 -11.87 3.23 -7.02
CA MET A 156 -12.62 3.24 -5.76
C MET A 156 -11.94 2.41 -4.68
N GLU A 157 -11.43 1.22 -5.04
CA GLU A 157 -10.76 0.34 -4.09
C GLU A 157 -9.40 0.90 -3.65
N MET A 158 -8.62 1.49 -4.57
CA MET A 158 -7.39 2.20 -4.22
C MET A 158 -7.66 3.36 -3.24
N MET A 159 -8.73 4.14 -3.44
CA MET A 159 -9.14 5.17 -2.49
C MET A 159 -9.57 4.61 -1.14
N ARG A 160 -10.30 3.49 -1.12
CA ARG A 160 -10.71 2.83 0.11
C ARG A 160 -9.49 2.44 0.95
N ILE A 161 -8.47 1.86 0.33
CA ILE A 161 -7.22 1.47 0.99
C ILE A 161 -6.47 2.70 1.51
N LYS A 162 -6.27 3.71 0.65
CA LYS A 162 -5.61 4.98 1.01
C LYS A 162 -6.29 5.65 2.20
N ASN A 163 -7.62 5.73 2.20
CA ASN A 163 -8.38 6.33 3.29
C ASN A 163 -8.28 5.52 4.58
N ARG A 164 -8.32 4.19 4.51
CA ARG A 164 -8.18 3.33 5.69
C ARG A 164 -6.79 3.49 6.33
N ASP A 165 -5.74 3.59 5.51
CA ASP A 165 -4.38 3.80 5.99
C ASP A 165 -4.23 5.17 6.65
N LEU A 166 -4.82 6.23 6.07
CA LEU A 166 -4.88 7.57 6.67
C LEU A 166 -5.67 7.59 7.98
N GLU A 167 -6.82 6.91 8.04
CA GLU A 167 -7.62 6.77 9.26
C GLU A 167 -6.84 6.04 10.35
N GLN A 168 -6.12 4.97 10.00
CA GLN A 168 -5.28 4.24 10.94
C GLN A 168 -4.13 5.11 11.46
N GLU A 169 -3.46 5.86 10.58
CA GLU A 169 -2.40 6.78 10.97
C GLU A 169 -2.94 7.90 11.88
N SER A 170 -4.08 8.49 11.53
CA SER A 170 -4.75 9.49 12.37
C SER A 170 -5.16 8.93 13.72
N ARG A 171 -5.67 7.69 13.75
CA ARG A 171 -6.01 7.00 15.00
C ARG A 171 -4.77 6.78 15.85
N HIS A 172 -3.67 6.33 15.26
CA HIS A 172 -2.40 6.16 15.96
C HIS A 172 -1.89 7.47 16.56
N LYS A 173 -1.96 8.57 15.80
CA LYS A 173 -1.60 9.92 16.29
C LYS A 173 -2.51 10.37 17.43
N ASN A 174 -3.82 10.18 17.30
CA ASN A 174 -4.81 10.59 18.32
C ASN A 174 -4.61 9.84 19.64
N VAL A 175 -4.38 8.52 19.60
CA VAL A 175 -4.11 7.73 20.81
C VAL A 175 -2.87 8.25 21.55
N VAL A 176 -1.80 8.56 20.81
CA VAL A 176 -0.58 9.14 21.40
C VAL A 176 -0.84 10.53 21.98
N GLN A 177 -1.54 11.40 21.25
CA GLN A 177 -1.85 12.76 21.70
C GLN A 177 -2.70 12.73 22.97
N MET A 178 -3.70 11.86 23.03
CA MET A 178 -4.50 11.65 24.24
C MET A 178 -3.64 11.17 25.40
N ALA A 179 -2.76 10.17 25.19
CA ALA A 179 -1.88 9.66 26.24
C ALA A 179 -0.96 10.77 26.79
N ILE A 180 -0.34 11.56 25.92
CA ILE A 180 0.52 12.70 26.29
C ILE A 180 -0.27 13.75 27.07
N SER A 181 -1.50 14.05 26.69
CA SER A 181 -2.34 15.04 27.39
C SER A 181 -2.68 14.66 28.83
N THR A 182 -2.55 13.37 29.20
CA THR A 182 -2.75 12.91 30.58
C THR A 182 -1.51 13.09 31.47
N LEU A 183 -0.35 13.39 30.88
CA LEU A 183 0.90 13.61 31.60
C LEU A 183 0.91 15.03 32.18
N SER A 184 1.34 15.16 33.43
CA SER A 184 1.71 16.45 34.00
C SER A 184 3.01 16.96 33.37
N TYR A 185 3.31 18.25 33.52
CA TYR A 185 4.54 18.84 32.97
C TYR A 185 5.80 18.06 33.39
N SER A 186 5.95 17.75 34.68
CA SER A 186 7.09 16.97 35.18
C SER A 186 7.10 15.52 34.68
N GLU A 187 5.94 14.92 34.45
CA GLU A 187 5.84 13.58 33.84
C GLU A 187 6.25 13.61 32.36
N LEU A 188 5.85 14.64 31.62
CA LEU A 188 6.20 14.83 30.22
C LEU A 188 7.71 15.03 30.04
N GLU A 189 8.30 15.93 30.84
CA GLU A 189 9.75 16.18 30.87
C GLU A 189 10.53 14.90 31.21
N ALA A 190 10.07 14.15 32.23
CA ALA A 190 10.63 12.86 32.59
C ALA A 190 10.62 11.87 31.41
N MET A 191 9.50 11.78 30.69
CA MET A 191 9.40 10.90 29.50
C MET A 191 10.33 11.34 28.38
N GLY A 192 10.53 12.65 28.18
CA GLY A 192 11.50 13.18 27.22
C GLY A 192 12.92 12.69 27.47
N HIS A 193 13.38 12.73 28.73
CA HIS A 193 14.69 12.20 29.10
C HIS A 193 14.76 10.69 28.94
N ILE A 194 13.72 9.96 29.35
CA ILE A 194 13.67 8.50 29.24
C ILE A 194 13.78 8.02 27.79
N PHE A 195 12.97 8.58 26.88
CA PHE A 195 12.95 8.12 25.50
C PHE A 195 14.17 8.59 24.70
N LYS A 196 14.84 9.67 25.11
CA LYS A 196 16.15 10.06 24.55
C LYS A 196 17.27 9.09 24.96
N GLU A 197 17.19 8.48 26.13
CA GLU A 197 18.14 7.45 26.57
C GLU A 197 17.83 6.07 25.97
N LEU A 198 16.58 5.86 25.52
CA LEU A 198 16.18 4.66 24.79
C LEU A 198 16.72 4.75 23.35
N ASN A 199 17.89 4.18 23.09
CA ASN A 199 18.51 4.13 21.76
C ASN A 199 17.76 3.17 20.80
N GLY A 200 16.48 3.42 20.54
CA GLY A 200 15.64 2.60 19.66
C GLY A 200 14.18 2.54 20.11
N THR A 201 13.44 1.55 19.60
CA THR A 201 12.02 1.32 19.91
C THR A 201 11.80 0.46 21.15
N GLU A 202 12.84 -0.11 21.72
CA GLU A 202 12.79 -0.93 22.94
C GLU A 202 14.12 -0.88 23.71
N GLY A 203 14.05 -1.11 25.03
CA GLY A 203 15.24 -1.07 25.87
C GLY A 203 14.94 -1.30 27.35
N MET A 204 16.00 -1.46 28.13
CA MET A 204 15.91 -1.56 29.59
C MET A 204 16.23 -0.23 30.26
N LEU A 205 15.43 0.13 31.25
CA LEU A 205 15.50 1.39 31.95
C LEU A 205 15.57 1.20 33.47
N VAL A 206 16.45 1.93 34.13
CA VAL A 206 16.53 1.96 35.60
C VAL A 206 16.03 3.32 36.08
N ALA A 207 14.76 3.36 36.50
CA ALA A 207 14.08 4.61 36.88
C ALA A 207 14.80 5.43 37.96
N SER A 208 15.49 4.79 38.91
CA SER A 208 16.25 5.51 39.95
C SER A 208 17.42 6.32 39.37
N LYS A 209 18.17 5.76 38.41
CA LYS A 209 19.30 6.46 37.78
C LYS A 209 18.88 7.71 37.04
N ILE A 210 17.70 7.68 36.42
CA ILE A 210 17.16 8.82 35.66
C ILE A 210 16.56 9.86 36.61
N ALA A 211 15.85 9.40 37.65
CA ALA A 211 15.33 10.26 38.72
C ALA A 211 16.44 11.12 39.35
N ASP A 212 17.56 10.49 39.73
CA ASP A 212 18.69 11.19 40.36
C ASP A 212 19.39 12.18 39.41
N ARG A 213 19.44 11.87 38.10
CA ARG A 213 20.09 12.72 37.09
C ARG A 213 19.27 13.95 36.73
N VAL A 214 17.95 13.78 36.58
CA VAL A 214 17.02 14.84 36.14
C VAL A 214 16.49 15.63 37.34
N GLY A 215 16.70 15.15 38.56
CA GLY A 215 16.24 15.83 39.78
C GLY A 215 14.74 15.67 40.04
N ILE A 216 14.14 14.56 39.60
CA ILE A 216 12.72 14.24 39.77
C ILE A 216 12.54 13.02 40.67
N THR A 217 11.35 12.85 41.25
CA THR A 217 11.06 11.66 42.06
C THR A 217 10.79 10.43 41.19
N ARG A 218 11.19 9.25 41.66
CA ARG A 218 10.92 7.98 40.97
C ARG A 218 9.43 7.74 40.71
N SER A 219 8.54 8.24 41.57
CA SER A 219 7.09 8.10 41.43
C SER A 219 6.55 8.82 40.19
N VAL A 220 7.12 9.97 39.81
CA VAL A 220 6.78 10.70 38.57
C VAL A 220 7.03 9.81 37.35
N ILE A 221 8.21 9.19 37.27
CA ILE A 221 8.56 8.27 36.17
C ILE A 221 7.60 7.08 36.11
N VAL A 222 7.36 6.42 37.23
CA VAL A 222 6.50 5.22 37.27
C VAL A 222 5.06 5.55 36.90
N ASN A 223 4.53 6.70 37.35
CA ASN A 223 3.18 7.12 37.01
C ASN A 223 3.04 7.47 35.53
N ALA A 224 4.01 8.18 34.96
CA ALA A 224 4.05 8.50 33.54
C ALA A 224 4.08 7.24 32.66
N LEU A 225 4.95 6.27 32.99
CA LEU A 225 5.00 4.99 32.29
C LEU A 225 3.67 4.24 32.38
N ARG A 226 3.01 4.23 33.56
CA ARG A 226 1.69 3.60 33.74
C ARG A 226 0.62 4.26 32.87
N LYS A 227 0.63 5.59 32.74
CA LYS A 227 -0.34 6.33 31.89
C LYS A 227 -0.16 5.98 30.41
N LEU A 228 1.08 5.95 29.92
CA LEU A 228 1.39 5.57 28.54
C LEU A 228 1.08 4.10 28.24
N GLU A 229 1.34 3.20 29.20
CA GLU A 229 1.00 1.77 29.09
C GLU A 229 -0.52 1.56 29.08
N SER A 230 -1.26 2.27 29.93
CA SER A 230 -2.72 2.21 29.98
C SER A 230 -3.38 2.68 28.68
N ALA A 231 -2.75 3.61 27.97
CA ALA A 231 -3.18 4.06 26.64
C ALA A 231 -2.76 3.11 25.49
N GLY A 232 -2.04 2.02 25.80
CA GLY A 232 -1.55 1.07 24.80
C GLY A 232 -0.45 1.63 23.88
N VAL A 233 0.21 2.71 24.30
CA VAL A 233 1.27 3.37 23.49
C VAL A 233 2.62 2.69 23.73
N ILE A 234 2.83 2.15 24.93
CA ILE A 234 4.01 1.38 25.30
C ILE A 234 3.59 0.09 26.01
N GLN A 235 4.53 -0.84 26.10
CA GLN A 235 4.43 -2.01 26.97
C GLN A 235 5.60 -1.99 27.94
N THR A 236 5.32 -2.25 29.21
CA THR A 236 6.36 -2.36 30.24
C THR A 236 6.45 -3.77 30.80
N ARG A 237 7.66 -4.21 31.15
CA ARG A 237 7.89 -5.46 31.90
C ARG A 237 8.88 -5.21 33.01
N SER A 238 8.45 -5.38 34.26
CA SER A 238 9.34 -5.29 35.42
C SER A 238 10.36 -6.44 35.40
N LEU A 239 11.63 -6.11 35.59
CA LEU A 239 12.74 -7.07 35.76
C LEU A 239 13.31 -7.01 37.19
N GLY A 240 12.53 -6.49 38.14
CA GLY A 240 12.93 -6.30 39.53
C GLY A 240 14.07 -5.29 39.65
N MET A 241 15.15 -5.69 40.33
CA MET A 241 16.31 -4.81 40.59
C MET A 241 17.08 -4.43 39.32
N LYS A 242 16.91 -5.17 38.21
CA LYS A 242 17.57 -4.88 36.93
C LYS A 242 16.92 -3.72 36.16
N GLY A 243 15.73 -3.27 36.60
CA GLY A 243 14.98 -2.18 35.98
C GLY A 243 13.68 -2.65 35.32
N THR A 244 13.20 -1.86 34.38
CA THR A 244 11.97 -2.09 33.62
C THR A 244 12.31 -2.12 32.14
N PHE A 245 11.91 -3.18 31.45
CA PHE A 245 11.96 -3.23 29.99
C PHE A 245 10.77 -2.45 29.43
N ILE A 246 11.03 -1.59 28.44
CA ILE A 246 10.03 -0.77 27.78
C ILE A 246 10.08 -1.08 26.29
N LYS A 247 8.92 -1.27 25.67
CA LYS A 247 8.75 -1.38 24.23
C LYS A 247 7.71 -0.38 23.75
N ILE A 248 8.08 0.41 22.75
CA ILE A 248 7.18 1.36 22.09
C ILE A 248 6.29 0.57 21.12
N LEU A 249 4.97 0.67 21.31
CA LEU A 249 3.98 0.01 20.44
C LEU A 249 3.54 0.93 19.29
N ASN A 250 3.60 2.25 19.50
CA ASN A 250 3.21 3.25 18.52
C ASN A 250 4.38 4.16 18.16
N ASN A 251 4.82 4.11 16.90
CA ASN A 251 5.96 4.86 16.38
C ASN A 251 5.76 6.39 16.38
N GLN A 252 4.53 6.89 16.53
CA GLN A 252 4.24 8.32 16.61
C GLN A 252 4.58 8.91 17.99
N LEU A 253 4.88 8.09 19.00
CA LEU A 253 5.14 8.54 20.37
C LEU A 253 6.28 9.56 20.44
N ILE A 254 7.47 9.21 19.96
CA ILE A 254 8.68 10.03 20.11
C ILE A 254 8.47 11.40 19.44
N GLN A 255 7.99 11.39 18.19
CA GLN A 255 7.75 12.62 17.44
C GLN A 255 6.72 13.54 18.11
N THR A 256 5.63 12.97 18.66
CA THR A 256 4.59 13.76 19.32
C THR A 256 5.07 14.29 20.66
N LEU A 257 5.89 13.52 21.37
CA LEU A 257 6.45 13.91 22.65
C LEU A 257 7.46 15.05 22.51
N ASP A 258 8.34 14.99 21.49
CA ASP A 258 9.26 16.09 21.17
C ASP A 258 8.50 17.37 20.80
N LYS A 259 7.38 17.27 20.08
CA LYS A 259 6.51 18.42 19.77
C LYS A 259 5.84 19.02 21.00
N ALA A 260 5.55 18.23 22.02
CA ALA A 260 4.89 18.70 23.24
C ALA A 260 5.88 19.34 24.25
N LEU A 261 7.17 19.04 24.12
CA LEU A 261 8.25 19.60 24.95
C LEU A 261 8.86 20.90 24.39
N ASN A 262 8.59 21.21 23.13
CA ASN A 262 8.97 22.47 22.46
C ASN A 262 7.82 23.47 22.48
#